data_AF-A0A8J3NAL0-F1
#
_entry.id   AF-A0A8J3NAL0-F1
#
_cell.length_a   1.000
_cell.length_b   1.000
_cell.length_c   1.000
_cell.angle_alpha   90.00
_cell.angle_beta   90.00
_cell.angle_gamma   90.00
#
_symmetry.space_group_name_H-M   'P 1'
#
loop_
_entity.id
_entity.type
_entity.pdbx_description
1 polymer ?
#
loop_
_entity_poly.entity_id
_entity_poly.type
_entity_poly.pdbx_seq_one_letter_code
_entity_poly.pdbx_strand_id
1 'polypeptide(L)'
;MLLLDLAMHLLERAERDPTHPIPMILHLSSWGNKQPFASWLEAQMSLIYGLPAHLSQALLADQQVLFLLDGLDEVEARRRTACIETIAAYRQAHFVPLVVCSRREEYLAQVARFPFPGVVTLQALPFQRVIDYLEELGESMQAVRTALQTDVALQTLLTTPLMLSVLVHVYTNAAADELFTAPSRDQLFEHYLQRMLQVLGKQSPFSPQPAVQWLRWLALCMRKEHLAEIYLEWLQRSWLPPQWASRLERVLIGLVVAGTLGLPTGVIVGLLVWFVRGASPAILSGMLSSPG
;
A
#
# COMPACT_ATOMS: atom_id res chain seq x y z
N MET A 1 -4.41 1.76 -13.98
CA MET A 1 -5.67 2.45 -14.36
C MET A 1 -6.65 1.48 -15.02
N LEU A 2 -6.29 0.78 -16.10
CA LEU A 2 -7.26 -0.09 -16.79
C LEU A 2 -7.92 -1.20 -15.92
N LEU A 3 -7.21 -1.79 -14.96
CA LEU A 3 -7.81 -2.76 -14.03
C LEU A 3 -8.86 -2.12 -13.12
N LEU A 4 -8.61 -0.88 -12.66
CA LEU A 4 -9.56 -0.10 -11.85
C LEU A 4 -10.76 0.31 -12.69
N ASP A 5 -10.55 0.74 -13.94
CA ASP A 5 -11.63 1.07 -14.87
C ASP A 5 -12.51 -0.16 -15.12
N LEU A 6 -11.90 -1.33 -15.33
CA LEU A 6 -12.62 -2.60 -15.46
C LEU A 6 -13.41 -2.92 -14.18
N ALA A 7 -12.81 -2.78 -13.00
CA ALA A 7 -13.48 -2.98 -11.73
C ALA A 7 -14.70 -2.07 -11.57
N MET A 8 -14.58 -0.79 -11.94
CA MET A 8 -15.67 0.18 -11.90
C MET A 8 -16.83 -0.23 -12.82
N HIS A 9 -16.55 -0.59 -14.08
CA HIS A 9 -17.60 -1.05 -15.00
C HIS A 9 -18.26 -2.37 -14.53
N LEU A 10 -17.51 -3.28 -13.93
CA LEU A 10 -18.05 -4.52 -13.37
C LEU A 10 -18.91 -4.25 -12.13
N LEU A 11 -18.50 -3.29 -11.30
CA LEU A 11 -19.23 -2.89 -10.10
C LEU A 11 -20.57 -2.29 -10.48
N GLU A 12 -20.60 -1.38 -11.46
CA GLU A 12 -21.85 -0.82 -11.96
C GLU A 12 -22.81 -1.88 -12.54
N ARG A 13 -22.28 -3.02 -13.02
CA ARG A 13 -23.13 -4.15 -13.45
C ARG A 13 -23.70 -4.91 -12.26
N ALA A 14 -22.86 -5.20 -11.26
CA ALA A 14 -23.27 -5.85 -10.02
C ALA A 14 -24.30 -5.02 -9.23
N GLU A 15 -24.20 -3.69 -9.26
CA GLU A 15 -25.19 -2.81 -8.63
C GLU A 15 -26.56 -2.86 -9.32
N ARG A 16 -26.58 -3.03 -10.64
CA ARG A 16 -27.83 -3.08 -11.43
C ARG A 16 -28.49 -4.46 -11.42
N ASP A 17 -27.70 -5.52 -11.29
CA ASP A 17 -28.17 -6.90 -11.32
C ASP A 17 -27.45 -7.74 -10.25
N PRO A 18 -28.16 -8.13 -9.17
CA PRO A 18 -27.59 -8.93 -8.07
C PRO A 18 -27.09 -10.32 -8.47
N THR A 19 -27.40 -10.80 -9.68
CA THR A 19 -26.86 -12.07 -10.20
C THR A 19 -25.43 -11.93 -10.72
N HIS A 20 -24.96 -10.71 -10.97
CA HIS A 20 -23.59 -10.46 -11.38
C HIS A 20 -22.63 -10.51 -10.18
N PRO A 21 -21.45 -11.12 -10.34
CA PRO A 21 -20.49 -11.22 -9.26
C PRO A 21 -19.88 -9.86 -8.93
N ILE A 22 -19.56 -9.66 -7.65
CA ILE A 22 -18.94 -8.46 -7.12
C ILE A 22 -17.44 -8.47 -7.49
N PRO A 23 -16.91 -7.45 -8.20
CA PRO A 23 -15.49 -7.40 -8.52
C PRO A 23 -14.67 -7.06 -7.28
N MET A 24 -13.60 -7.83 -7.03
CA MET A 24 -12.64 -7.58 -5.95
C MET A 24 -11.22 -7.63 -6.49
N ILE A 25 -10.46 -6.59 -6.20
CA ILE A 25 -9.06 -6.41 -6.60
C ILE A 25 -8.18 -6.91 -5.47
N LEU A 26 -7.32 -7.89 -5.76
CA LEU A 26 -6.40 -8.48 -4.79
C LEU A 26 -4.99 -8.51 -5.39
N HIS A 27 -4.00 -8.13 -4.59
CA HIS A 27 -2.60 -8.06 -5.04
C HIS A 27 -1.87 -9.37 -4.77
N LEU A 28 -1.37 -10.00 -5.84
CA LEU A 28 -0.67 -11.28 -5.80
C LEU A 28 0.70 -11.20 -5.13
N SER A 29 1.28 -10.01 -4.96
CA SER A 29 2.58 -9.85 -4.29
C SER A 29 2.61 -10.45 -2.87
N SER A 30 1.45 -10.52 -2.20
CA SER A 30 1.31 -11.16 -0.88
C SER A 30 1.12 -12.69 -0.94
N TRP A 31 0.94 -13.26 -2.13
CA TRP A 31 0.76 -14.69 -2.33
C TRP A 31 2.09 -15.40 -2.04
N GLY A 32 2.16 -15.96 -0.83
CA GLY A 32 3.45 -16.39 -0.28
C GLY A 32 3.38 -17.36 0.90
N ASN A 33 2.21 -17.69 1.42
CA ASN A 33 2.15 -18.52 2.61
C ASN A 33 1.85 -19.97 2.21
N LYS A 34 2.24 -20.96 3.05
CA LYS A 34 1.93 -22.39 2.85
C LYS A 34 0.43 -22.71 2.94
N GLN A 35 -0.43 -21.71 2.78
CA GLN A 35 -1.86 -21.80 2.96
C GLN A 35 -2.57 -22.10 1.62
N PRO A 36 -3.73 -22.75 1.67
CA PRO A 36 -4.59 -22.90 0.50
C PRO A 36 -4.97 -21.56 -0.12
N PHE A 37 -5.21 -21.55 -1.43
CA PHE A 37 -5.57 -20.33 -2.16
C PHE A 37 -6.86 -19.69 -1.65
N ALA A 38 -7.89 -20.50 -1.36
CA ALA A 38 -9.15 -20.01 -0.79
C ALA A 38 -8.92 -19.26 0.54
N SER A 39 -8.10 -19.84 1.43
CA SER A 39 -7.74 -19.18 2.69
C SER A 39 -6.94 -17.89 2.48
N TRP A 40 -6.12 -17.82 1.41
CA TRP A 40 -5.48 -16.57 1.01
C TRP A 40 -6.49 -15.54 0.53
N LEU A 41 -7.46 -15.91 -0.32
CA LEU A 41 -8.53 -15.02 -0.77
C LEU A 41 -9.33 -14.46 0.41
N GLU A 42 -9.76 -15.30 1.35
CA GLU A 42 -10.49 -14.86 2.55
C GLU A 42 -9.68 -13.85 3.36
N ALA A 43 -8.39 -14.12 3.56
CA ALA A 43 -7.50 -13.22 4.28
C ALA A 43 -7.35 -11.87 3.56
N GLN A 44 -7.17 -11.87 2.23
CA GLN A 44 -7.07 -10.62 1.46
C GLN A 44 -8.38 -9.84 1.44
N MET A 45 -9.52 -10.53 1.33
CA MET A 45 -10.85 -9.90 1.38
C MET A 45 -11.11 -9.20 2.73
N SER A 46 -10.76 -9.87 3.83
CA SER A 46 -10.84 -9.28 5.16
C SER A 46 -9.92 -8.07 5.30
N LEU A 47 -8.70 -8.19 4.79
CA LEU A 47 -7.68 -7.16 4.89
C LEU A 47 -8.05 -5.89 4.12
N ILE A 48 -8.31 -6.03 2.82
CA ILE A 48 -8.46 -4.92 1.89
C ILE A 48 -9.85 -4.28 2.03
N TYR A 49 -10.87 -5.09 2.29
CA TYR A 49 -12.27 -4.66 2.28
C TYR A 49 -12.94 -4.69 3.65
N GLY A 50 -12.25 -5.13 4.71
CA GLY A 50 -12.81 -5.22 6.06
C GLY A 50 -13.90 -6.30 6.20
N LEU A 51 -13.95 -7.28 5.29
CA LEU A 51 -15.01 -8.29 5.28
C LEU A 51 -14.83 -9.32 6.41
N PRO A 52 -15.85 -9.55 7.25
CA PRO A 52 -15.82 -10.62 8.25
C PRO A 52 -15.63 -11.99 7.62
N ALA A 53 -14.91 -12.89 8.29
CA ALA A 53 -14.58 -14.22 7.76
C ALA A 53 -15.80 -15.03 7.27
N HIS A 54 -16.91 -15.01 8.02
CA HIS A 54 -18.14 -15.71 7.63
C HIS A 54 -18.74 -15.18 6.32
N LEU A 55 -18.63 -13.88 6.07
CA LEU A 55 -19.13 -13.26 4.84
C LEU A 55 -18.20 -13.59 3.66
N SER A 56 -16.88 -13.52 3.87
CA SER A 56 -15.92 -13.96 2.85
C SER A 56 -16.15 -15.41 2.45
N GLN A 57 -16.36 -16.31 3.42
CA GLN A 57 -16.64 -17.72 3.15
C GLN A 57 -17.94 -17.94 2.38
N ALA A 58 -19.02 -17.23 2.76
CA ALA A 58 -20.29 -17.30 2.04
C ALA A 58 -20.12 -16.83 0.58
N LEU A 59 -19.48 -15.68 0.36
CA LEU A 59 -19.22 -15.12 -0.96
C LEU A 59 -18.38 -16.06 -1.86
N LEU A 60 -17.39 -16.75 -1.28
CA LEU A 60 -16.59 -17.75 -1.98
C LEU A 60 -17.40 -19.02 -2.31
N ALA A 61 -18.17 -19.52 -1.35
CA ALA A 61 -18.97 -20.73 -1.51
C ALA A 61 -20.06 -20.54 -2.59
N ASP A 62 -20.71 -19.38 -2.56
CA ASP A 62 -21.78 -19.01 -3.49
C ASP A 62 -21.25 -18.48 -4.83
N GLN A 63 -19.92 -18.41 -5.01
CA GLN A 63 -19.25 -17.96 -6.24
C GLN A 63 -19.69 -16.57 -6.70
N GLN A 64 -19.98 -15.68 -5.74
CA GLN A 64 -20.48 -14.33 -5.98
C GLN A 64 -19.39 -13.28 -6.21
N VAL A 65 -18.13 -13.71 -6.33
CA VAL A 65 -16.98 -12.81 -6.46
C VAL A 65 -16.27 -13.02 -7.78
N LEU A 66 -15.93 -11.90 -8.43
CA LEU A 66 -15.06 -11.86 -9.59
C LEU A 66 -13.70 -11.34 -9.15
N PHE A 67 -12.67 -12.19 -9.23
CA PHE A 67 -11.33 -11.83 -8.78
C PHE A 67 -10.54 -11.11 -9.87
N LEU A 68 -10.07 -9.91 -9.53
CA LEU A 68 -9.14 -9.11 -10.30
C LEU A 68 -7.77 -9.19 -9.61
N LEU A 69 -6.98 -10.19 -9.98
CA LEU A 69 -5.70 -10.49 -9.36
C LEU A 69 -4.58 -9.68 -10.02
N ASP A 70 -3.99 -8.74 -9.30
CA ASP A 70 -2.94 -7.85 -9.82
C ASP A 70 -1.53 -8.29 -9.44
N GLY A 71 -0.54 -8.03 -10.30
CA GLY A 71 0.87 -8.16 -9.96
C GLY A 71 1.44 -9.59 -9.89
N LEU A 72 1.13 -10.48 -10.83
CA LEU A 72 1.77 -11.82 -10.87
C LEU A 72 3.30 -11.74 -11.01
N ASP A 73 3.83 -10.72 -11.70
CA ASP A 73 5.27 -10.49 -11.82
C ASP A 73 5.94 -10.10 -10.49
N GLU A 74 5.16 -9.60 -9.54
CA GLU A 74 5.61 -9.18 -8.21
C GLU A 74 5.70 -10.35 -7.23
N VAL A 75 5.08 -11.49 -7.54
CA VAL A 75 5.29 -12.75 -6.82
C VAL A 75 6.75 -13.16 -6.91
N GLU A 76 7.33 -13.67 -5.82
CA GLU A 76 8.70 -14.17 -5.79
C GLU A 76 8.98 -15.14 -6.96
N ALA A 77 10.07 -14.91 -7.70
CA ALA A 77 10.39 -15.64 -8.93
C ALA A 77 10.33 -17.17 -8.80
N ARG A 78 10.79 -17.71 -7.67
CA ARG A 78 10.81 -19.16 -7.39
C ARG A 78 9.41 -19.77 -7.23
N ARG A 79 8.40 -18.94 -7.06
CA ARG A 79 7.04 -19.33 -6.67
C ARG A 79 5.99 -19.00 -7.72
N ARG A 80 6.33 -18.19 -8.72
CA ARG A 80 5.42 -17.79 -9.80
C ARG A 80 4.77 -18.98 -10.50
N THR A 81 5.53 -20.03 -10.83
CA THR A 81 4.98 -21.26 -11.42
C THR A 81 3.89 -21.88 -10.51
N ALA A 82 4.20 -22.05 -9.22
CA ALA A 82 3.24 -22.59 -8.26
C ALA A 82 2.03 -21.67 -8.08
N CYS A 83 2.19 -20.35 -8.20
CA CYS A 83 1.09 -19.38 -8.16
C CYS A 83 0.12 -19.61 -9.32
N ILE A 84 0.66 -19.72 -10.53
CA ILE A 84 -0.11 -19.97 -11.76
C ILE A 84 -0.87 -21.30 -11.62
N GLU A 85 -0.18 -22.37 -11.22
CA GLU A 85 -0.79 -23.69 -11.05
C GLU A 85 -1.90 -23.69 -9.99
N THR A 86 -1.69 -22.98 -8.89
CA THR A 86 -2.66 -22.87 -7.79
C THR A 86 -3.92 -22.12 -8.24
N ILE A 87 -3.77 -20.98 -8.91
CA ILE A 87 -4.89 -20.19 -9.44
C ILE A 87 -5.62 -20.99 -10.53
N ALA A 88 -4.88 -21.69 -11.40
CA ALA A 88 -5.46 -22.54 -12.44
C ALA A 88 -6.28 -23.69 -11.83
N ALA A 89 -5.76 -24.38 -10.81
CA ALA A 89 -6.47 -25.44 -10.10
C ALA A 89 -7.72 -24.91 -9.40
N TYR A 90 -7.64 -23.74 -8.77
CA TYR A 90 -8.80 -23.10 -8.14
C TYR A 90 -9.90 -22.80 -9.17
N ARG A 91 -9.55 -22.22 -10.32
CA ARG A 91 -10.51 -21.96 -11.42
C ARG A 91 -11.06 -23.24 -12.06
N GLN A 92 -10.34 -24.35 -12.02
CA GLN A 92 -10.88 -25.63 -12.51
C GLN A 92 -11.90 -26.22 -11.53
N ALA A 93 -11.67 -26.05 -10.23
CA ALA A 93 -12.58 -26.51 -9.17
C ALA A 93 -13.83 -25.61 -9.02
N HIS A 94 -13.70 -24.32 -9.31
CA HIS A 94 -14.75 -23.31 -9.13
C HIS A 94 -15.02 -22.58 -10.45
N PHE A 95 -16.26 -22.47 -10.87
CA PHE A 95 -16.63 -21.79 -12.12
C PHE A 95 -16.72 -20.26 -11.91
N VAL A 96 -15.62 -19.67 -11.46
CA VAL A 96 -15.53 -18.24 -11.13
C VAL A 96 -14.83 -17.44 -12.23
N PRO A 97 -15.35 -16.26 -12.59
CA PRO A 97 -14.65 -15.34 -13.47
C PRO A 97 -13.43 -14.76 -12.77
N LEU A 98 -12.31 -14.69 -13.47
CA LEU A 98 -11.04 -14.27 -12.92
C LEU A 98 -10.21 -13.55 -13.98
N VAL A 99 -9.57 -12.46 -13.59
CA VAL A 99 -8.59 -11.70 -14.38
C VAL A 99 -7.26 -11.73 -13.64
N VAL A 100 -6.16 -12.00 -14.35
CA VAL A 100 -4.81 -11.89 -13.80
C VAL A 100 -4.03 -10.87 -14.60
N CYS A 101 -3.42 -9.91 -13.91
CA CYS A 101 -2.50 -8.94 -14.49
C CYS A 101 -1.06 -9.37 -14.25
N SER A 102 -0.23 -9.17 -15.27
CA SER A 102 1.21 -9.40 -15.20
C SER A 102 1.93 -8.60 -16.27
N ARG A 103 3.19 -8.28 -16.04
CA ARG A 103 4.10 -7.91 -17.11
C ARG A 103 4.32 -9.07 -18.08
N ARG A 104 4.42 -8.71 -19.37
CA ARG A 104 4.51 -9.67 -20.47
C ARG A 104 5.73 -10.58 -20.38
N GLU A 105 6.90 -10.01 -20.11
CA GLU A 105 8.16 -10.75 -20.14
C GLU A 105 8.21 -11.80 -19.02
N GLU A 106 7.83 -11.41 -17.81
CA GLU A 106 7.82 -12.27 -16.62
C GLU A 106 6.82 -13.41 -16.75
N TYR A 107 5.64 -13.17 -17.34
CA TYR A 107 4.66 -14.21 -17.64
C TYR A 107 5.14 -15.17 -18.72
N LEU A 108 5.68 -14.66 -19.84
CA LEU A 108 6.17 -15.49 -20.94
C LEU A 108 7.37 -16.35 -20.52
N ALA A 109 8.18 -15.88 -19.57
CA ALA A 109 9.29 -16.63 -18.99
C ALA A 109 8.86 -17.86 -18.15
N GLN A 110 7.60 -17.93 -17.71
CA GLN A 110 7.12 -19.11 -16.98
C GLN A 110 6.90 -20.29 -17.94
N VAL A 111 6.95 -21.52 -17.43
CA VAL A 111 6.52 -22.70 -18.20
C VAL A 111 5.02 -22.93 -18.04
N ALA A 112 4.49 -22.73 -16.83
CA ALA A 112 3.06 -22.83 -16.56
C ALA A 112 2.27 -21.74 -17.30
N ARG A 113 1.05 -22.09 -17.73
CA ARG A 113 0.12 -21.20 -18.44
C ARG A 113 -1.26 -21.30 -17.82
N PHE A 114 -1.97 -20.19 -17.79
CA PHE A 114 -3.36 -20.20 -17.37
C PHE A 114 -4.25 -20.84 -18.44
N PRO A 115 -5.21 -21.71 -18.06
CA PRO A 115 -6.21 -22.26 -18.98
C PRO A 115 -7.34 -21.24 -19.22
N PHE A 116 -6.99 -19.98 -19.49
CA PHE A 116 -7.95 -18.90 -19.71
C PHE A 116 -8.39 -18.84 -21.17
N PRO A 117 -9.62 -18.38 -21.45
CA PRO A 117 -10.14 -18.30 -22.81
C PRO A 117 -9.49 -17.21 -23.67
N GLY A 118 -8.76 -16.27 -23.07
CA GLY A 118 -8.13 -15.17 -23.80
C GLY A 118 -7.03 -14.46 -23.01
N VAL A 119 -6.22 -13.68 -23.73
CA VAL A 119 -5.16 -12.84 -23.18
C VAL A 119 -5.29 -11.47 -23.82
N VAL A 120 -5.28 -10.41 -22.99
CA VAL A 120 -5.30 -9.02 -23.45
C VAL A 120 -3.93 -8.42 -23.19
N THR A 121 -3.29 -7.90 -24.24
CA THR A 121 -2.00 -7.20 -24.12
C THR A 121 -2.21 -5.71 -24.27
N LEU A 122 -1.83 -4.94 -23.24
CA LEU A 122 -1.82 -3.49 -23.32
C LEU A 122 -0.71 -3.03 -24.26
N GLN A 123 -1.06 -2.19 -25.23
CA GLN A 123 -0.12 -1.59 -26.17
C GLN A 123 0.31 -0.22 -25.68
N ALA A 124 1.48 0.22 -26.14
CA ALA A 124 1.90 1.61 -25.99
C ALA A 124 0.89 2.53 -26.69
N LEU A 125 0.77 3.77 -26.19
CA LEU A 125 -0.07 4.79 -26.81
C LEU A 125 0.46 5.09 -28.21
N PRO A 126 -0.41 5.12 -29.24
CA PRO A 126 -0.05 5.64 -30.53
C PRO A 126 0.47 7.07 -30.36
N PHE A 127 1.57 7.41 -31.01
CA PHE A 127 2.18 8.74 -30.86
C PHE A 127 1.20 9.88 -31.18
N GLN A 128 0.30 9.69 -32.15
CA GLN A 128 -0.76 10.66 -32.43
C GLN A 128 -1.63 10.97 -31.20
N ARG A 129 -2.00 9.96 -30.41
CA ARG A 129 -2.78 10.16 -29.18
C ARG A 129 -2.02 10.96 -28.12
N VAL A 130 -0.70 10.83 -28.09
CA VAL A 130 0.16 11.63 -27.20
C VAL A 130 0.09 13.10 -27.61
N ILE A 131 0.19 13.38 -28.91
CA ILE A 131 0.09 14.75 -29.45
C ILE A 131 -1.30 15.33 -29.20
N ASP A 132 -2.37 14.60 -29.54
CA ASP A 132 -3.76 15.03 -29.33
C ASP A 132 -4.00 15.39 -27.86
N TYR A 133 -3.54 14.54 -26.93
CA TYR A 133 -3.67 14.79 -25.49
C TYR A 133 -2.89 16.03 -25.03
N LEU A 134 -1.67 16.25 -25.54
CA LEU A 134 -0.90 17.44 -25.21
C LEU A 134 -1.51 18.71 -25.83
N GLU A 135 -2.21 18.60 -26.95
CA GLU A 135 -2.96 19.70 -27.58
C GLU A 135 -4.17 20.11 -26.76
N GLU A 136 -4.91 19.16 -26.19
CA GLU A 136 -6.04 19.41 -25.29
C GLU A 136 -5.64 20.20 -24.03
N LEU A 137 -4.38 20.07 -23.58
CA LEU A 137 -3.82 20.79 -22.43
C LEU A 137 -3.38 22.24 -22.76
N GLY A 138 -3.48 22.66 -24.02
CA GLY A 138 -3.29 24.04 -24.47
C GLY A 138 -1.86 24.56 -24.38
N GLU A 139 -1.70 25.88 -24.19
CA GLU A 139 -0.42 26.60 -24.23
C GLU A 139 0.62 26.05 -23.23
N SER A 140 0.15 25.50 -22.10
CA SER A 140 1.00 24.93 -21.06
C SER A 140 1.93 23.82 -21.56
N MET A 141 1.57 23.12 -22.64
CA MET A 141 2.31 22.00 -23.21
C MET A 141 2.98 22.33 -24.55
N GLN A 142 2.96 23.60 -25.00
CA GLN A 142 3.52 24.00 -26.29
C GLN A 142 5.02 23.70 -26.38
N ALA A 143 5.79 23.96 -25.33
CA ALA A 143 7.23 23.72 -25.30
C ALA A 143 7.56 22.21 -25.38
N VAL A 144 6.77 21.36 -24.72
CA VAL A 144 6.88 19.90 -24.78
C VAL A 144 6.61 19.39 -26.20
N ARG A 145 5.55 19.90 -26.84
CA ARG A 145 5.20 19.54 -28.21
C ARG A 145 6.31 19.89 -29.20
N THR A 146 6.96 21.04 -29.04
CA THR A 146 8.13 21.42 -29.85
C THR A 146 9.29 20.48 -29.61
N ALA A 147 9.61 20.14 -28.36
CA ALA A 147 10.71 19.21 -28.03
C ALA A 147 10.48 17.81 -28.62
N LEU A 148 9.23 17.35 -28.64
CA LEU A 148 8.85 16.07 -29.24
C LEU A 148 9.10 15.99 -30.74
N GLN A 149 9.19 17.11 -31.47
CA GLN A 149 9.50 17.06 -32.91
C GLN A 149 10.94 16.64 -33.18
N THR A 150 11.85 16.91 -32.24
CA THR A 150 13.29 16.70 -32.41
C THR A 150 13.82 15.49 -31.63
N ASP A 151 13.16 15.11 -30.53
CA ASP A 151 13.67 14.08 -29.61
C ASP A 151 12.92 12.74 -29.72
N VAL A 152 13.51 11.80 -30.46
CA VAL A 152 12.96 10.44 -30.67
C VAL A 152 12.92 9.62 -29.37
N ALA A 153 13.87 9.84 -28.46
CA ALA A 153 13.91 9.13 -27.18
C ALA A 153 12.73 9.57 -26.31
N LEU A 154 12.46 10.88 -26.27
CA LEU A 154 11.30 11.44 -25.58
C LEU A 154 9.99 10.98 -26.21
N GLN A 155 9.88 10.96 -27.55
CA GLN A 155 8.71 10.41 -28.24
C GLN A 155 8.39 8.99 -27.77
N THR A 156 9.40 8.12 -27.76
CA THR A 156 9.25 6.72 -27.32
C THR A 156 8.84 6.64 -25.86
N LEU A 157 9.46 7.45 -25.00
CA LEU A 157 9.18 7.46 -23.57
C LEU A 157 7.71 7.83 -23.26
N LEU A 158 7.18 8.85 -23.94
CA LEU A 158 5.82 9.35 -23.73
C LEU A 158 4.72 8.47 -24.34
N THR A 159 5.07 7.44 -25.10
CA THR A 159 4.09 6.42 -25.50
C THR A 159 3.60 5.58 -24.31
N THR A 160 4.29 5.63 -23.17
CA THR A 160 3.80 5.00 -21.93
C THR A 160 2.92 5.97 -21.15
N PRO A 161 1.66 5.62 -20.82
CA PRO A 161 0.73 6.52 -20.13
C PRO A 161 1.29 7.10 -18.83
N LEU A 162 2.05 6.32 -18.07
CA LEU A 162 2.68 6.77 -16.84
C LEU A 162 3.67 7.91 -17.10
N MET A 163 4.57 7.76 -18.08
CA MET A 163 5.57 8.78 -18.37
C MET A 163 4.95 10.05 -18.93
N LEU A 164 3.90 9.92 -19.73
CA LEU A 164 3.11 11.06 -20.20
C LEU A 164 2.49 11.83 -19.02
N SER A 165 1.87 11.13 -18.07
CA SER A 165 1.31 11.76 -16.87
C SER A 165 2.39 12.43 -16.01
N VAL A 166 3.53 11.77 -15.79
CA VAL A 166 4.67 12.32 -15.05
C VAL A 166 5.16 13.61 -15.72
N LEU A 167 5.33 13.59 -17.04
CA LEU A 167 5.76 14.76 -17.80
C LEU A 167 4.79 15.93 -17.63
N VAL A 168 3.50 15.69 -17.81
CA VAL A 168 2.48 16.73 -17.64
C VAL A 168 2.55 17.33 -16.24
N HIS A 169 2.68 16.52 -15.19
CA HIS A 169 2.80 17.03 -13.81
C HIS A 169 4.06 17.87 -13.57
N VAL A 170 5.19 17.50 -14.19
CA VAL A 170 6.46 18.23 -14.06
C VAL A 170 6.38 19.58 -14.77
N TYR A 171 5.88 19.59 -16.01
CA TYR A 171 5.99 20.75 -16.89
C TYR A 171 4.72 21.61 -16.95
N THR A 172 3.68 21.28 -16.19
CA THR A 172 2.53 22.19 -16.01
C THR A 172 3.01 23.51 -15.39
N ASN A 173 2.98 24.57 -16.19
CA ASN A 173 3.48 25.93 -15.87
C ASN A 173 5.01 26.07 -15.74
N ALA A 174 5.79 25.15 -16.32
CA ALA A 174 7.24 25.31 -16.41
C ALA A 174 7.62 26.19 -17.62
N ALA A 175 8.73 26.94 -17.50
CA ALA A 175 9.24 27.72 -18.62
C ALA A 175 9.82 26.78 -19.70
N ALA A 176 9.67 27.15 -20.97
CA ALA A 176 10.19 26.39 -22.11
C ALA A 176 11.70 26.08 -21.97
N ASP A 177 12.43 26.95 -21.28
CA ASP A 177 13.87 26.86 -21.06
C ASP A 177 14.31 25.66 -20.20
N GLU A 178 13.40 25.09 -19.39
CA GLU A 178 13.68 23.91 -18.55
C GLU A 178 13.54 22.57 -19.30
N LEU A 179 13.08 22.58 -20.55
CA LEU A 179 12.86 21.39 -21.39
C LEU A 179 14.06 21.03 -22.29
N PHE A 180 15.04 21.93 -22.47
CA PHE A 180 16.04 21.81 -23.55
C PHE A 180 17.13 20.76 -23.34
N THR A 181 17.17 20.08 -22.19
CA THR A 181 17.95 18.84 -22.05
C THR A 181 17.00 17.67 -22.09
N ALA A 182 16.99 16.94 -23.21
CA ALA A 182 16.31 15.66 -23.41
C ALA A 182 16.28 14.84 -22.11
N PRO A 183 15.19 14.89 -21.32
CA PRO A 183 15.23 14.35 -19.99
C PRO A 183 15.26 12.83 -20.12
N SER A 184 16.32 12.21 -19.58
CA SER A 184 16.31 10.77 -19.39
C SER A 184 15.10 10.40 -18.51
N ARG A 185 14.65 9.16 -18.61
CA ARG A 185 13.58 8.64 -17.72
C ARG A 185 13.84 9.01 -16.26
N ASP A 186 15.08 8.86 -15.81
CA ASP A 186 15.48 9.12 -14.42
C ASP A 186 15.44 10.62 -14.07
N GLN A 187 15.85 11.50 -14.99
CA GLN A 187 15.75 12.95 -14.80
C GLN A 187 14.30 13.41 -14.69
N LEU A 188 13.41 12.87 -15.53
CA LEU A 188 11.98 13.18 -15.46
C LEU A 188 11.38 12.74 -14.13
N PHE A 189 11.74 11.54 -13.65
CA PHE A 189 11.31 11.06 -12.34
C PHE A 189 11.87 11.89 -11.20
N GLU A 190 13.13 12.32 -11.26
CA GLU A 190 13.73 13.19 -10.26
C GLU A 190 12.99 14.53 -10.17
N HIS A 191 12.74 15.18 -11.31
CA HIS A 191 11.96 16.42 -11.35
C HIS A 191 10.53 16.23 -10.81
N TYR A 192 9.90 15.10 -11.16
CA TYR A 192 8.58 14.75 -10.63
C TYR A 192 8.59 14.58 -9.11
N LEU A 193 9.57 13.84 -8.57
CA LEU A 193 9.70 13.65 -7.13
C LEU A 193 9.93 14.98 -6.41
N GLN A 194 10.81 15.84 -6.93
CA GLN A 194 11.06 17.17 -6.37
C GLN A 194 9.78 18.02 -6.37
N ARG A 195 9.03 18.02 -7.48
CA ARG A 195 7.76 18.75 -7.59
C ARG A 195 6.72 18.22 -6.61
N MET A 196 6.54 16.91 -6.52
CA MET A 196 5.61 16.28 -5.59
C MET A 196 5.96 16.54 -4.13
N LEU A 197 7.25 16.51 -3.78
CA LEU A 197 7.71 16.86 -2.43
C LEU A 197 7.47 18.32 -2.08
N GLN A 198 7.61 19.25 -3.04
CA GLN A 198 7.29 20.66 -2.83
C GLN A 198 5.79 20.88 -2.64
N VAL A 199 4.95 20.22 -3.45
CA VAL A 199 3.48 20.34 -3.36
C VAL A 199 2.97 19.75 -2.05
N LEU A 200 3.37 18.51 -1.73
CA LEU A 200 2.96 17.81 -0.51
C LEU A 200 3.57 18.45 0.75
N GLY A 201 4.81 18.93 0.66
CA GLY A 201 5.49 19.62 1.77
C GLY A 201 4.79 20.90 2.20
N LYS A 202 4.12 21.61 1.28
CA LYS A 202 3.29 22.79 1.64
C LYS A 202 2.03 22.43 2.43
N GLN A 203 1.55 21.19 2.30
CA GLN A 203 0.32 20.70 2.94
C GLN A 203 0.60 19.86 4.19
N SER A 204 1.86 19.47 4.40
CA SER A 204 2.28 18.57 5.47
C SER A 204 2.93 19.34 6.62
N PRO A 205 2.71 18.94 7.89
CA PRO A 205 3.45 19.47 9.03
C PRO A 205 4.91 19.00 9.06
N PHE A 206 5.30 18.06 8.18
CA PHE A 206 6.65 17.50 8.13
C PHE A 206 7.53 18.22 7.10
N SER A 207 8.75 18.55 7.50
CA SER A 207 9.78 19.02 6.56
C SER A 207 10.08 17.96 5.48
N PRO A 208 10.29 18.36 4.21
CA PRO A 208 10.47 17.41 3.10
C PRO A 208 11.74 16.55 3.22
N GLN A 209 12.81 17.03 3.88
CA GLN A 209 14.06 16.27 3.97
C GLN A 209 13.96 14.99 4.84
N PRO A 210 13.42 15.04 6.07
CA PRO A 210 13.13 13.83 6.83
C PRO A 210 12.24 12.84 6.08
N ALA A 211 11.21 13.33 5.36
CA ALA A 211 10.27 12.47 4.64
C ALA A 211 10.96 11.60 3.58
N VAL A 212 11.88 12.18 2.80
CA VAL A 212 12.63 11.43 1.77
C VAL A 212 13.49 10.33 2.39
N GLN A 213 14.12 10.58 3.54
CA GLN A 213 14.92 9.57 4.23
C GLN A 213 14.06 8.39 4.70
N TRP A 214 12.88 8.67 5.25
CA TRP A 214 11.92 7.63 5.66
C TRP A 214 11.40 6.84 4.46
N LEU A 215 11.04 7.51 3.37
CA LEU A 215 10.57 6.84 2.15
C LEU A 215 11.67 5.96 1.53
N ARG A 216 12.92 6.44 1.55
CA ARG A 216 14.07 5.63 1.09
C ARG A 216 14.28 4.39 1.97
N TRP A 217 14.21 4.56 3.29
CA TRP A 217 14.29 3.44 4.22
C TRP A 217 13.14 2.44 4.00
N LEU A 218 11.93 2.94 3.82
CA LEU A 218 10.74 2.14 3.57
C LEU A 218 10.87 1.32 2.28
N ALA A 219 11.31 1.96 1.19
CA ALA A 219 11.57 1.29 -0.08
C ALA A 219 12.65 0.19 0.04
N LEU A 220 13.70 0.41 0.85
CA LEU A 220 14.72 -0.61 1.11
C LEU A 220 14.15 -1.80 1.89
N CYS A 221 13.30 -1.56 2.88
CA CYS A 221 12.61 -2.61 3.63
C CYS A 221 11.66 -3.40 2.72
N MET A 222 10.82 -2.73 1.95
CA MET A 222 9.92 -3.35 0.97
C MET A 222 10.68 -4.25 -0.01
N ARG A 223 11.79 -3.75 -0.57
CA ARG A 223 12.61 -4.53 -1.52
C ARG A 223 13.23 -5.77 -0.87
N LYS A 224 13.64 -5.68 0.40
CA LYS A 224 14.22 -6.81 1.14
C LYS A 224 13.18 -7.90 1.40
N GLU A 225 11.96 -7.50 1.75
CA GLU A 225 10.86 -8.40 2.06
C GLU A 225 10.03 -8.81 0.81
N HIS A 226 10.45 -8.39 -0.39
CA HIS A 226 9.75 -8.62 -1.66
C HIS A 226 8.30 -8.12 -1.67
N LEU A 227 8.04 -7.00 -1.00
CA LEU A 227 6.72 -6.39 -0.92
C LEU A 227 6.57 -5.28 -1.96
N ALA A 228 5.48 -5.32 -2.72
CA ALA A 228 5.12 -4.24 -3.65
C ALA A 228 4.15 -3.23 -3.00
N GLU A 229 3.45 -3.64 -1.94
CA GLU A 229 2.47 -2.80 -1.22
C GLU A 229 2.71 -2.81 0.29
N ILE A 230 2.25 -1.75 0.95
CA ILE A 230 2.30 -1.63 2.41
C ILE A 230 0.89 -1.36 2.91
N TYR A 231 0.41 -2.29 3.72
CA TYR A 231 -0.70 -2.07 4.63
C TYR A 231 -0.16 -1.91 6.05
N LEU A 232 -0.73 -1.02 6.86
CA LEU A 232 -0.22 -0.72 8.21
C LEU A 232 -0.19 -1.97 9.10
N GLU A 233 -1.15 -2.85 8.90
CA GLU A 233 -1.28 -4.18 9.48
C GLU A 233 -0.19 -5.19 9.06
N TRP A 234 0.53 -4.94 7.96
CA TRP A 234 1.72 -5.71 7.56
C TRP A 234 3.03 -5.12 8.08
N LEU A 235 2.99 -4.02 8.85
CA LEU A 235 4.16 -3.45 9.47
C LEU A 235 4.66 -4.40 10.57
N GLN A 236 5.44 -5.40 10.16
CA GLN A 236 5.98 -6.40 11.07
C GLN A 236 7.11 -5.80 11.90
N ARG A 237 7.29 -6.35 13.10
CA ARG A 237 8.36 -5.96 14.04
C ARG A 237 9.76 -6.06 13.44
N SER A 238 9.95 -6.96 12.46
CA SER A 238 11.18 -7.16 11.69
C SER A 238 11.61 -5.95 10.86
N TRP A 239 10.71 -4.98 10.64
CA TRP A 239 11.01 -3.78 9.87
C TRP A 239 11.73 -2.76 10.74
N LEU A 240 11.46 -2.71 12.05
CA LEU A 240 12.10 -1.78 12.97
C LEU A 240 13.61 -2.06 13.06
N PRO A 241 14.46 -1.03 12.96
CA PRO A 241 15.89 -1.20 13.22
C PRO A 241 16.09 -1.84 14.61
N PRO A 242 17.09 -2.72 14.81
CA PRO A 242 17.26 -3.46 16.06
C PRO A 242 17.39 -2.55 17.29
N GLN A 243 17.92 -1.34 17.09
CA GLN A 243 18.01 -0.28 18.10
C GLN A 243 16.66 0.34 18.50
N TRP A 244 15.67 0.40 17.60
CA TRP A 244 14.31 0.85 17.89
C TRP A 244 13.44 -0.30 18.42
N ALA A 245 13.59 -1.51 17.89
CA ALA A 245 12.89 -2.70 18.38
C ALA A 245 13.25 -2.96 19.86
N SER A 246 14.53 -2.92 20.21
CA SER A 246 14.99 -3.08 21.60
C SER A 246 14.62 -1.90 22.52
N ARG A 247 14.44 -0.69 21.98
CA ARG A 247 13.94 0.46 22.76
C ARG A 247 12.45 0.35 23.03
N LEU A 248 11.65 0.00 22.01
CA LEU A 248 10.21 -0.24 22.16
C LEU A 248 9.94 -1.42 23.09
N GLU A 249 10.72 -2.50 23.01
CA GLU A 249 10.69 -3.59 23.99
C GLU A 249 10.96 -3.11 25.40
N ARG A 250 12.04 -2.36 25.61
CA ARG A 250 12.37 -1.84 26.93
C ARG A 250 11.34 -0.85 27.47
N VAL A 251 10.71 -0.06 26.60
CA VAL A 251 9.62 0.85 26.99
C VAL A 251 8.35 0.08 27.32
N LEU A 252 7.95 -0.90 26.51
CA LEU A 252 6.78 -1.74 26.78
C LEU A 252 6.99 -2.58 28.05
N ILE A 253 8.13 -3.24 28.19
CA ILE A 253 8.52 -3.97 29.42
C ILE A 253 8.58 -2.98 30.58
N GLY A 254 9.16 -1.80 30.40
CA GLY A 254 9.23 -0.76 31.41
C GLY A 254 7.86 -0.28 31.87
N LEU A 255 6.90 -0.11 30.95
CA LEU A 255 5.51 0.24 31.25
C LEU A 255 4.77 -0.90 31.95
N VAL A 256 4.96 -2.14 31.54
CA VAL A 256 4.40 -3.32 32.22
C VAL A 256 4.98 -3.46 33.63
N VAL A 257 6.29 -3.29 33.80
CA VAL A 257 6.98 -3.36 35.10
C VAL A 257 6.57 -2.18 35.99
N ALA A 258 6.49 -0.96 35.45
CA ALA A 258 6.02 0.21 36.18
C ALA A 258 4.53 0.08 36.57
N GLY A 259 3.71 -0.50 35.70
CA GLY A 259 2.30 -0.76 35.99
C GLY A 259 2.11 -1.86 37.04
N THR A 260 2.85 -2.97 36.94
CA THR A 260 2.70 -4.12 37.84
C THR A 260 3.41 -3.97 39.18
N LEU A 261 4.56 -3.29 39.23
CA LEU A 261 5.31 -3.06 40.48
C LEU A 261 5.12 -1.65 41.02
N GLY A 262 5.10 -0.62 40.17
CA GLY A 262 5.07 0.79 40.58
C GLY A 262 3.73 1.25 41.13
N LEU A 263 2.61 0.87 40.52
CA LEU A 263 1.28 1.25 41.01
C LEU A 263 0.93 0.62 42.37
N PRO A 264 1.09 -0.69 42.61
CA PRO A 264 0.77 -1.26 43.91
C PRO A 264 1.73 -0.81 45.02
N THR A 265 3.04 -0.68 44.74
CA THR A 265 3.99 -0.17 45.74
C THR A 265 3.74 1.30 46.08
N GLY A 266 3.41 2.13 45.09
CA GLY A 266 3.03 3.53 45.31
C GLY A 266 1.76 3.68 46.16
N VAL A 267 0.73 2.86 45.92
CA VAL A 267 -0.50 2.84 46.72
C VAL A 267 -0.23 2.35 48.14
N ILE A 268 0.55 1.29 48.32
CA ILE A 268 0.90 0.76 49.65
C ILE A 268 1.71 1.78 50.46
N VAL A 269 2.72 2.40 49.87
CA VAL A 269 3.52 3.44 50.53
C VAL A 269 2.66 4.68 50.82
N GLY A 270 1.79 5.07 49.89
CA GLY A 270 0.85 6.18 50.08
C GLY A 270 -0.12 5.92 51.25
N LEU A 271 -0.67 4.72 51.35
CA LEU A 271 -1.54 4.30 52.46
C LEU A 271 -0.77 4.22 53.79
N LEU A 272 0.46 3.72 53.79
CA LEU A 272 1.31 3.69 54.98
C LEU A 272 1.66 5.10 55.46
N VAL A 273 2.02 6.01 54.56
CA VAL A 273 2.30 7.41 54.88
C VAL A 273 1.04 8.13 55.35
N TRP A 274 -0.11 7.90 54.70
CA TRP A 274 -1.40 8.43 55.14
C TRP A 274 -1.78 7.91 56.53
N PHE A 275 -1.56 6.63 56.81
CA PHE A 275 -1.83 6.04 58.11
C PHE A 275 -0.90 6.62 59.18
N VAL A 276 0.42 6.73 58.93
CA VAL A 276 1.39 7.27 59.89
C VAL A 276 1.21 8.78 60.11
N ARG A 277 0.87 9.56 59.08
CA ARG A 277 0.63 11.01 59.21
C ARG A 277 -0.77 11.33 59.72
N GLY A 278 -1.78 10.56 59.31
CA GLY A 278 -3.15 10.63 59.81
C GLY A 278 -3.26 10.16 61.27
N ALA A 279 -2.38 9.25 61.69
CA ALA A 279 -2.13 8.92 63.09
C ALA A 279 -1.12 9.90 63.71
N SER A 280 -1.45 11.19 63.75
CA SER A 280 -0.83 12.15 64.65
C SER A 280 -1.88 12.67 65.65
N PRO A 281 -1.47 13.05 66.88
CA PRO A 281 -2.06 12.61 68.16
C PRO A 281 -3.37 13.30 68.59
N ALA A 282 -4.28 13.60 67.67
CA ALA A 282 -5.59 14.17 68.00
C ALA A 282 -6.48 13.22 68.83
N ILE A 283 -6.19 11.91 68.81
CA ILE A 283 -6.91 10.91 69.63
C ILE A 283 -6.37 10.88 71.08
N LEU A 284 -5.13 11.33 71.32
CA LEU A 284 -4.53 11.36 72.67
C LEU A 284 -4.84 12.66 73.45
N SER A 285 -5.13 13.78 72.77
CA SER A 285 -5.56 15.02 73.44
C SER A 285 -7.06 15.06 73.76
N GLY A 286 -7.88 14.23 73.12
CA GLY A 286 -9.32 14.12 73.38
C GLY A 286 -9.70 13.31 74.63
N MET A 287 -8.79 12.53 75.21
CA MET A 287 -9.08 11.69 76.39
C MET A 287 -8.59 12.27 77.74
N LEU A 288 -7.95 13.45 77.74
CA LEU A 288 -7.42 14.09 78.97
C LEU A 288 -8.12 15.42 79.34
N SER A 289 -9.19 15.80 78.66
CA SER A 289 -10.02 16.96 79.01
C SER A 289 -11.49 16.57 79.24
N SER A 290 -11.74 15.84 80.32
CA SER A 290 -13.08 15.75 80.93
C SER A 290 -13.02 16.47 82.28
N PRO A 291 -13.76 17.56 82.49
CA PRO A 291 -13.74 18.30 83.75
C PRO A 291 -14.60 17.56 84.78
N GLY A 292 -14.03 17.32 85.95
CA GLY A 292 -14.70 16.97 87.20
C GLY A 292 -14.24 17.94 88.27
#